data_AF-X1QG24-F1
#
_entry.id   AF-X1QG24-F1
#
_cell.length_a   1.000
_cell.length_b   1.000
_cell.length_c   1.000
_cell.angle_alpha   90.00
_cell.angle_beta   90.00
_cell.angle_gamma   90.00
#
_symmetry.space_group_name_H-M   'P 1'
#
loop_
_entity.id
_entity.type
_entity.pdbx_description
1 polymer ?
#
loop_
_entity_poly.entity_id
_entity_poly.type
_entity_poly.pdbx_seq_one_letter_code
_entity_poly.pdbx_strand_id
1 'polypeptide(L)'
;MYAHIGLCEGRHEITRDDGKQLDEFIFPQIVENPMDFISNFETAYGALEQYLDVKLYITGLTPCLTATLLAAEKAGVDSLILMHYDRESGNYI
;
A
#
# COMPACT_ATOMS: atom_id res chain seq x y z
N MET A 1 10.59 10.85 -7.29
CA MET A 1 10.98 10.54 -5.89
C MET A 1 9.83 9.73 -5.35
N TYR A 2 10.08 8.54 -4.79
CA TYR A 2 9.00 7.63 -4.42
C TYR A 2 8.29 8.07 -3.14
N ALA A 3 6.96 8.10 -3.17
CA ALA A 3 6.15 8.03 -1.96
C ALA A 3 6.24 6.60 -1.37
N HIS A 4 6.29 6.49 -0.05
CA HIS A 4 6.37 5.21 0.65
C HIS A 4 5.09 5.04 1.44
N ILE A 5 4.27 4.06 1.07
CA ILE A 5 2.92 3.90 1.62
C ILE A 5 2.66 2.44 1.95
N GLY A 6 2.10 2.16 3.12
CA GLY A 6 1.68 0.82 3.51
C GLY A 6 0.27 0.51 3.03
N LEU A 7 -0.01 -0.76 2.71
CA LEU A 7 -1.35 -1.16 2.32
C LEU A 7 -2.32 -1.08 3.50
N CYS A 8 -2.08 -1.84 4.56
CA CYS A 8 -2.86 -1.79 5.80
C CYS A 8 -1.97 -1.50 7.01
N GLU A 9 -2.44 -0.62 7.90
CA GLU A 9 -1.78 -0.26 9.16
C GLU A 9 -1.68 -1.45 10.14
N GLY A 10 -0.76 -1.36 11.12
CA GLY A 10 -0.98 -1.93 12.45
C GLY A 10 -0.86 -3.46 12.58
N ARG A 11 -0.25 -4.16 11.63
CA ARG A 11 0.09 -5.59 11.79
C ARG A 11 1.43 -5.78 12.54
N HIS A 12 2.38 -4.88 12.29
CA HIS A 12 3.72 -4.80 12.86
C HIS A 12 4.37 -3.48 12.41
N GLU A 13 5.48 -3.07 13.03
CA GLU A 13 6.27 -1.95 12.53
C GLU A 13 6.88 -2.29 11.17
N ILE A 14 6.77 -1.36 10.21
CA ILE A 14 7.33 -1.51 8.88
C ILE A 14 8.53 -0.58 8.75
N THR A 15 9.70 -1.17 8.57
CA THR A 15 10.91 -0.45 8.18
C THR A 15 10.98 -0.41 6.66
N ARG A 16 11.08 0.81 6.11
CA ARG A 16 11.27 1.09 4.69
C ARG A 16 12.63 0.55 4.23
N ASP A 17 12.79 0.41 2.91
CA ASP A 17 14.04 -0.01 2.27
C ASP A 17 15.18 1.03 2.41
N ASP A 18 14.85 2.27 2.80
CA ASP A 18 15.83 3.30 3.17
C ASP A 18 16.13 3.36 4.68
N GLY A 19 15.64 2.39 5.45
CA GLY A 19 15.88 2.25 6.89
C GLY A 19 15.01 3.15 7.79
N LYS A 20 14.10 3.94 7.21
CA LYS A 20 13.16 4.78 7.97
C LYS A 20 11.91 4.01 8.36
N GLN A 21 11.18 4.48 9.36
CA GLN A 21 9.86 3.96 9.70
C GLN A 21 8.83 4.40 8.64
N LEU A 22 7.88 3.50 8.34
CA LEU A 22 6.72 3.82 7.51
C LEU A 22 5.56 4.32 8.40
N ASP A 23 5.00 5.46 8.05
CA ASP A 23 3.96 6.17 8.82
C ASP A 23 2.69 6.45 8.00
N GLU A 24 2.73 6.30 6.67
CA GLU A 24 1.57 6.48 5.79
C GLU A 24 0.97 5.15 5.35
N PHE A 25 -0.36 5.02 5.41
CA PHE A 25 -1.10 3.80 5.07
C PHE A 25 -2.39 4.13 4.30
N ILE A 26 -2.77 3.28 3.34
CA ILE A 26 -4.03 3.44 2.59
C ILE A 26 -5.22 3.01 3.45
N PHE A 27 -5.11 1.85 4.09
CA PHE A 27 -6.19 1.26 4.87
C PHE A 27 -5.83 1.18 6.36
N PRO A 28 -6.82 1.30 7.26
CA PRO A 28 -6.62 1.04 8.67
C PRO A 28 -6.29 -0.43 8.94
N GLN A 29 -5.90 -0.74 10.18
CA GLN A 29 -5.58 -2.10 10.62
C GLN A 29 -6.73 -3.10 10.43
N ILE A 30 -7.98 -2.63 10.58
CA ILE A 30 -9.19 -3.42 10.42
C ILE A 30 -10.04 -2.80 9.32
N VAL A 31 -10.17 -3.53 8.21
CA VAL A 31 -11.11 -3.20 7.12
C VAL A 31 -12.38 -4.01 7.35
N GLU A 32 -13.48 -3.34 7.70
CA GLU A 32 -14.73 -4.01 8.11
C GLU A 32 -15.34 -4.87 7.01
N ASN A 33 -15.35 -4.37 5.76
CA ASN A 33 -15.85 -5.09 4.60
C ASN A 33 -14.77 -5.17 3.51
N PRO A 34 -13.81 -6.10 3.62
CA PRO A 34 -12.72 -6.20 2.66
C PRO A 34 -13.22 -6.57 1.25
N MET A 35 -14.43 -7.12 1.11
CA MET A 35 -15.00 -7.50 -0.19
C MET A 35 -15.72 -6.34 -0.90
N ASP A 36 -15.81 -5.16 -0.27
CA ASP A 36 -16.33 -3.95 -0.92
C ASP A 36 -15.27 -3.33 -1.83
N PHE A 37 -15.12 -3.90 -3.03
CA PHE A 37 -14.14 -3.44 -4.00
C PHE A 37 -14.38 -1.99 -4.47
N ILE A 38 -15.61 -1.49 -4.39
CA ILE A 38 -15.93 -0.12 -4.80
C ILE A 38 -15.40 0.85 -3.75
N SER A 39 -15.77 0.68 -2.48
CA SER A 39 -15.27 1.56 -1.41
C SER A 39 -13.75 1.42 -1.22
N ASN A 40 -13.19 0.23 -1.38
CA ASN A 40 -11.75 0.03 -1.32
C ASN A 40 -11.02 0.72 -2.47
N PHE A 41 -11.61 0.73 -3.68
CA PHE A 41 -11.07 1.46 -4.82
C PHE A 41 -11.07 2.97 -4.56
N GLU A 42 -12.19 3.54 -4.09
CA GLU A 42 -12.30 4.98 -3.82
C GLU A 42 -11.30 5.43 -2.75
N THR A 43 -11.16 4.63 -1.68
CA THR A 43 -10.17 4.87 -0.62
C THR A 43 -8.74 4.87 -1.17
N ALA A 44 -8.39 3.85 -1.96
CA ALA A 44 -7.05 3.76 -2.54
C ALA A 44 -6.79 4.85 -3.60
N TYR A 45 -7.80 5.23 -4.37
CA TYR A 45 -7.68 6.27 -5.39
C TYR A 45 -7.37 7.62 -4.73
N GLY A 46 -8.13 8.01 -3.71
CA GLY A 46 -7.90 9.28 -2.99
C GLY A 46 -6.53 9.32 -2.29
N ALA A 47 -6.02 8.17 -1.83
CA ALA A 47 -4.68 8.09 -1.26
C ALA A 47 -3.57 8.26 -2.32
N LEU A 48 -3.80 7.81 -3.55
CA LEU A 48 -2.78 7.69 -4.60
C LEU A 48 -2.78 8.82 -5.63
N GLU A 49 -3.90 9.54 -5.84
CA GLU A 49 -4.03 10.57 -6.90
C GLU A 49 -3.06 11.75 -6.80
N GLN A 50 -2.37 11.88 -5.67
CA GLN A 50 -1.35 12.89 -5.41
C GLN A 50 0.09 12.43 -5.73
N TYR A 51 0.29 11.18 -6.14
CA TYR A 51 1.61 10.58 -6.33
C TYR A 51 1.80 10.00 -7.74
N LEU A 52 2.98 10.24 -8.34
CA LEU A 52 3.38 9.62 -9.61
C LEU A 52 4.23 8.37 -9.43
N ASP A 53 5.08 8.34 -8.40
CA ASP A 53 5.99 7.23 -8.08
C ASP A 53 5.67 6.69 -6.68
N VAL A 54 5.29 5.42 -6.54
CA VAL A 54 4.85 4.83 -5.26
C VAL A 54 5.57 3.50 -4.99
N LYS A 55 6.09 3.36 -3.77
CA LYS A 55 6.49 2.08 -3.16
C LYS A 55 5.40 1.66 -2.17
N LEU A 56 4.67 0.62 -2.53
CA LEU A 56 3.55 0.08 -1.75
C LEU A 56 4.02 -1.11 -0.89
N TYR A 57 4.04 -0.96 0.43
CA TYR A 57 4.42 -2.01 1.37
C TYR A 57 3.23 -2.91 1.66
N ILE A 58 3.31 -4.16 1.18
CA ILE A 58 2.20 -5.10 1.23
C ILE A 58 2.22 -5.84 2.57
N THR A 59 1.12 -5.74 3.32
CA THR A 59 0.94 -6.42 4.62
C THR A 59 -0.12 -7.53 4.61
N GLY A 60 -0.75 -7.80 3.46
CA GLY A 60 -1.75 -8.86 3.26
C GLY A 60 -3.07 -8.32 2.68
N LEU A 61 -4.15 -9.08 2.86
CA LEU A 61 -5.52 -8.74 2.45
C LEU A 61 -5.69 -8.47 0.94
N THR A 62 -5.68 -9.57 0.17
CA THR A 62 -5.81 -9.58 -1.30
C THR A 62 -6.92 -8.68 -1.86
N PRO A 63 -8.11 -8.57 -1.26
CA PRO A 63 -9.14 -7.67 -1.78
C PRO A 63 -8.72 -6.20 -1.82
N CYS A 64 -8.10 -5.70 -0.74
CA CYS A 64 -7.58 -4.33 -0.67
C CYS A 64 -6.45 -4.11 -1.67
N LEU A 65 -5.49 -5.04 -1.76
CA LEU A 65 -4.42 -4.96 -2.76
C LEU A 65 -4.98 -4.88 -4.18
N THR A 66 -5.97 -5.71 -4.51
CA THR A 66 -6.56 -5.75 -5.86
C THR A 66 -7.23 -4.43 -6.22
N ALA A 67 -7.99 -3.84 -5.28
CA ALA A 67 -8.59 -2.53 -5.46
C ALA A 67 -7.53 -1.42 -5.61
N THR A 68 -6.45 -1.47 -4.81
CA THR A 68 -5.33 -0.52 -4.88
C THR A 68 -4.59 -0.58 -6.21
N LEU A 69 -4.36 -1.77 -6.77
CA LEU A 69 -3.70 -1.90 -8.08
C LEU A 69 -4.52 -1.22 -9.20
N LEU A 70 -5.84 -1.40 -9.18
CA LEU A 70 -6.73 -0.72 -10.12
C LEU A 70 -6.76 0.79 -9.85
N ALA A 71 -6.81 1.21 -8.58
CA ALA A 71 -6.78 2.62 -8.20
C ALA A 71 -5.50 3.33 -8.65
N ALA A 72 -4.33 2.70 -8.51
CA ALA A 72 -3.06 3.25 -8.95
C ALA A 72 -3.05 3.54 -10.46
N GLU A 73 -3.55 2.61 -11.28
CA GLU A 73 -3.67 2.81 -12.73
C GLU A 73 -4.63 3.96 -13.07
N LYS A 74 -5.77 4.05 -12.37
CA LYS A 74 -6.75 5.13 -12.59
C LYS A 74 -6.30 6.49 -12.07
N ALA A 75 -5.51 6.52 -11.00
CA ALA A 75 -4.93 7.71 -10.41
C ALA A 75 -3.76 8.29 -11.24
N GLY A 76 -3.27 7.55 -12.24
CA GLY A 76 -2.14 8.00 -13.06
C GLY A 76 -0.78 7.82 -12.37
N VAL A 77 -0.65 6.81 -11.50
CA VAL A 77 0.65 6.42 -10.94
C VAL A 77 1.51 5.84 -12.06
N ASP A 78 2.60 6.53 -12.41
CA ASP A 78 3.54 6.13 -13.47
C ASP A 78 4.39 4.92 -13.07
N SER A 79 4.80 4.83 -11.80
CA SER A 79 5.64 3.76 -11.27
C SER A 79 5.10 3.25 -9.94
N LEU A 80 4.66 2.00 -9.91
CA LEU A 80 4.22 1.31 -8.70
C LEU A 80 5.13 0.12 -8.41
N ILE A 81 5.89 0.19 -7.31
CA ILE A 81 6.74 -0.91 -6.83
C ILE A 81 6.05 -1.56 -5.64
N LEU A 82 5.81 -2.87 -5.74
CA LEU A 82 5.23 -3.67 -4.68
C LEU A 82 6.35 -4.19 -3.77
N MET A 83 6.42 -3.66 -2.55
CA MET A 83 7.42 -4.06 -1.56
C MET A 83 6.89 -5.24 -0.75
N HIS A 84 7.54 -6.40 -0.86
CA HIS A 84 7.16 -7.63 -0.15
C HIS A 84 8.09 -7.86 1.04
N TYR A 85 7.53 -8.26 2.18
CA TYR A 85 8.33 -8.61 3.35
C TYR A 85 9.00 -9.98 3.17
N ASP A 86 10.31 -9.97 2.98
CA ASP A 86 11.14 -11.17 3.02
C ASP A 86 11.45 -11.55 4.47
N ARG A 87 10.90 -12.69 4.91
CA ARG A 87 11.08 -13.20 6.27
C ARG A 87 12.48 -13.75 6.53
N GLU A 88 13.22 -14.15 5.50
CA GLU A 88 14.56 -14.70 5.67
C GLU A 88 15.57 -13.60 5.98
N SER A 89 15.50 -12.48 5.24
CA SER A 89 16.36 -11.32 5.48
C SER A 89 15.80 -10.34 6.53
N GLY A 90 14.50 -10.40 6.81
CA GLY A 90 13.82 -9.45 7.69
C GLY A 90 13.58 -8.07 7.07
N ASN A 91 13.72 -7.95 5.74
CA ASN A 91 13.61 -6.69 5.00
C ASN A 91 12.46 -6.71 3.99
N TYR A 92 12.03 -5.53 3.55
CA TYR A 92 11.15 -5.39 2.40
C TYR A 92 11.97 -5.31 1.11
N ILE A 93 11.59 -6.09 0.10
CA ILE A 93 12.22 -6.18 -1.22
C ILE A 93 11.24 -5.93 -2.36
#